data_AF-R4LYY7-F1
#
_entry.id   AF-R4LYY7-F1
#
_cell.length_a   1.000
_cell.length_b   1.000
_cell.length_c   1.000
_cell.angle_alpha   90.00
_cell.angle_beta   90.00
_cell.angle_gamma   90.00
#
_symmetry.space_group_name_H-M   'P 1'
#
loop_
_entity.id
_entity.type
_entity.pdbx_description
1 polymer ?
#
loop_
_entity_poly.entity_id
_entity_poly.type
_entity_poly.pdbx_seq_one_letter_code
_entity_poly.pdbx_strand_id
1 'polypeptide(L)' 'MEQTVAVGDGANDIDMLGAAGLGIAFNAKPALREVADASLSHPYLDTVLFLLGVTRGEIEAADAGDCGVRRVEIPAD' A
#
# COMPACT_ATOMS: atom_id res chain seq x y z
N MET A 1 -7.29 0.03 -17.74
CA MET A 1 -6.69 0.55 -16.50
C MET A 1 -5.69 -0.46 -15.93
N GLU A 2 -4.91 -1.14 -16.78
CA GLU A 2 -4.04 -2.25 -16.32
C GLU A 2 -2.85 -1.77 -15.49
N GLN A 3 -2.45 -0.50 -15.65
CA GLN A 3 -1.34 0.11 -14.91
C GLN A 3 -1.85 1.06 -13.81
N THR A 4 -2.91 0.67 -13.10
CA THR A 4 -3.40 1.43 -11.94
C THR A 4 -3.38 0.57 -10.69
N VAL A 5 -3.01 1.17 -9.57
CA VAL A 5 -3.00 0.53 -8.25
C VAL A 5 -3.98 1.29 -7.36
N ALA A 6 -4.87 0.57 -6.69
CA ALA A 6 -5.76 1.11 -5.68
C ALA A 6 -5.43 0.50 -4.32
N VAL A 7 -5.45 1.32 -3.27
CA VAL A 7 -5.23 0.88 -1.88
C VAL A 7 -6.39 1.37 -1.02
N GLY A 8 -7.01 0.50 -0.23
CA GLY A 8 -8.16 0.84 0.62
C GLY A 8 -8.24 -0.01 1.88
N ASP A 9 -9.09 0.38 2.83
CA ASP A 9 -9.24 -0.27 4.15
C ASP A 9 -10.71 -0.70 4.43
N GLY A 10 -11.66 -0.13 3.70
CA GLY A 10 -13.10 -0.28 3.97
C GLY A 10 -13.91 -0.81 2.79
N ALA A 11 -15.14 -1.21 3.06
CA ALA A 11 -16.08 -1.63 2.02
C ALA A 11 -16.42 -0.52 1.01
N ASN A 12 -16.15 0.75 1.34
CA ASN A 12 -16.32 1.88 0.42
C ASN A 12 -15.34 1.82 -0.76
N ASP A 13 -14.24 1.09 -0.61
CA ASP A 13 -13.18 1.00 -1.62
C ASP A 13 -13.38 -0.17 -2.57
N ILE A 14 -14.43 -0.99 -2.41
CA ILE A 14 -14.68 -2.20 -3.21
C ILE A 14 -14.72 -1.87 -4.71
N ASP A 15 -15.51 -0.87 -5.10
CA ASP A 15 -15.64 -0.47 -6.50
C ASP A 15 -14.33 0.12 -7.05
N MET A 16 -13.57 0.81 -6.19
CA MET A 16 -12.27 1.38 -6.56
C MET A 16 -11.22 0.28 -6.78
N LEU A 17 -11.18 -0.74 -5.93
CA LEU A 17 -10.28 -1.89 -6.08
C LEU A 17 -10.66 -2.73 -7.29
N GLY A 18 -11.95 -2.98 -7.53
CA GLY A 18 -12.43 -3.75 -8.67
C GLY A 18 -12.19 -3.08 -10.03
N ALA A 19 -12.02 -1.76 -10.07
CA ALA A 19 -11.68 -1.02 -11.29
C ALA A 19 -10.16 -0.93 -11.55
N ALA A 20 -9.32 -1.17 -10.54
CA ALA A 20 -7.88 -1.06 -10.65
C ALA A 20 -7.24 -2.30 -11.29
N GLY A 21 -6.03 -2.14 -11.85
CA GLY A 21 -5.22 -3.27 -12.30
C GLY A 21 -4.62 -4.09 -11.15
N LEU A 22 -4.41 -3.45 -10.00
CA LEU A 22 -4.00 -4.08 -8.74
C LEU A 22 -4.72 -3.41 -7.56
N GLY A 23 -5.58 -4.15 -6.88
CA GLY A 23 -6.28 -3.73 -5.66
C GLY A 23 -5.62 -4.28 -4.39
N ILE A 24 -5.25 -3.39 -3.47
CA ILE A 24 -4.56 -3.74 -2.22
C ILE A 24 -5.43 -3.34 -1.01
N ALA A 25 -5.78 -4.33 -0.20
CA ALA A 25 -6.44 -4.13 1.08
C ALA A 25 -5.41 -3.83 2.19
N PHE A 26 -5.38 -2.61 2.71
CA PHE A 26 -4.49 -2.19 3.80
C PHE A 26 -5.23 -2.13 5.13
N ASN A 27 -4.81 -2.97 6.09
CA ASN A 27 -5.46 -3.13 7.41
C ASN A 27 -6.99 -3.24 7.33
N ALA A 28 -7.46 -3.87 6.25
CA ALA A 28 -8.84 -3.74 5.85
C ALA A 28 -9.79 -4.68 6.60
N LYS A 29 -11.08 -4.34 6.58
CA LYS A 29 -12.15 -5.22 7.06
C LYS A 29 -12.28 -6.47 6.17
N PRO A 30 -12.84 -7.60 6.67
CA PRO A 30 -12.99 -8.83 5.89
C PRO A 30 -13.66 -8.63 4.53
N ALA A 31 -14.69 -7.78 4.47
CA ALA A 31 -15.43 -7.47 3.25
C ALA A 31 -14.55 -6.91 2.11
N LEU A 32 -13.52 -6.09 2.42
CA LEU A 32 -12.60 -5.60 1.40
C LEU A 32 -11.49 -6.61 1.11
N ARG A 33 -11.02 -7.35 2.12
CA ARG A 33 -9.96 -8.37 1.97
C ARG A 33 -10.35 -9.49 1.02
N GLU A 34 -11.63 -9.87 1.00
CA GLU A 34 -12.14 -10.94 0.14
C GLU A 34 -12.16 -10.57 -1.34
N VAL A 35 -12.19 -9.28 -1.67
CA VAL A 35 -12.26 -8.78 -3.05
C VAL A 35 -10.93 -8.21 -3.57
N ALA A 36 -9.95 -7.98 -2.69
CA ALA A 36 -8.65 -7.42 -3.05
C ALA A 36 -7.69 -8.48 -3.61
N ASP A 37 -6.84 -8.09 -4.56
CA ASP A 37 -5.78 -8.96 -5.11
C ASP A 37 -4.70 -9.27 -4.07
N ALA A 38 -4.40 -8.30 -3.20
CA ALA A 38 -3.44 -8.43 -2.12
C ALA A 38 -3.94 -7.80 -0.82
N SER A 39 -3.43 -8.28 0.32
CA SER A 39 -3.82 -7.85 1.66
C SER A 39 -2.59 -7.62 2.53
N LEU A 40 -2.54 -6.46 3.19
CA LEU A 40 -1.49 -6.05 4.12
C LEU A 40 -2.11 -5.86 5.50
N SER A 41 -1.56 -6.54 6.52
CA SER A 41 -2.07 -6.50 7.91
C SER A 41 -1.08 -5.89 8.91
N HIS A 42 -0.03 -5.24 8.41
CA HIS A 42 0.91 -4.50 9.24
C HIS A 42 0.58 -3.00 9.19
N PRO A 43 0.81 -2.23 10.26
CA PRO A 43 0.47 -0.80 10.34
C PRO A 43 1.46 0.10 9.58
N TYR A 44 1.97 -0.36 8.43
CA TYR A 44 3.01 0.32 7.66
C TYR A 44 2.62 0.38 6.18
N LEU A 45 2.24 1.56 5.69
CA LEU A 45 1.75 1.73 4.33
C LEU A 45 2.86 1.57 3.28
N ASP A 46 4.12 1.78 3.65
CA ASP A 46 5.28 1.57 2.78
C ASP A 46 5.49 0.09 2.40
N THR A 47 4.85 -0.85 3.09
CA THR A 47 4.83 -2.26 2.68
C THR A 47 4.15 -2.48 1.32
N VAL A 48 3.34 -1.52 0.85
CA VAL A 48 2.82 -1.50 -0.53
C VAL A 48 3.97 -1.45 -1.55
N LEU A 49 5.06 -0.74 -1.26
CA LEU A 49 6.21 -0.63 -2.18
C LEU A 49 6.83 -2.01 -2.46
N PHE A 50 6.83 -2.90 -1.47
CA PHE A 50 7.31 -4.27 -1.62
C PHE A 50 6.43 -5.09 -2.57
N LEU A 51 5.11 -4.85 -2.60
CA LEU A 51 4.20 -5.48 -3.56
C LEU A 51 4.43 -4.95 -5.00
N LEU A 52 4.93 -3.72 -5.13
CA LEU A 52 5.32 -3.13 -6.41
C LEU A 52 6.73 -3.51 -6.86
N GLY A 53 7.41 -4.39 -6.11
CA GLY A 53 8.75 -4.90 -6.44
C GLY A 53 9.89 -3.99 -6.02
N VAL A 54 9.63 -2.91 -5.27
CA VAL A 54 10.68 -2.05 -4.72
C VAL A 54 11.22 -2.69 -3.46
N THR A 55 12.54 -2.78 -3.32
CA THR A 55 13.20 -3.33 -2.14
C THR A 55 13.48 -2.25 -1.10
N ARG A 56 13.68 -2.66 0.16
CA ARG A 56 14.10 -1.76 1.23
C ARG A 56 15.41 -1.03 0.92
N GLY A 57 16.37 -1.71 0.30
CA GLY A 57 17.66 -1.12 -0.07
C GLY A 57 17.54 -0.05 -1.15
N GLU A 58 16.63 -0.23 -2.12
CA GLU A 58 16.35 0.79 -3.14
C GLU A 58 15.71 2.05 -2.54
N ILE A 59 14.79 1.87 -1.58
CA ILE A 59 14.19 3.00 -0.84
C ILE A 59 15.28 3.78 -0.09
N GLU A 60 16.12 3.10 0.68
CA GLU A 60 17.17 3.75 1.48
C GLU A 60 18.22 4.44 0.62
N ALA A 61 18.58 3.84 -0.53
CA ALA A 61 19.50 4.46 -1.48
C ALA A 61 18.91 5.72 -2.12
N ALA A 62 17.61 5.72 -2.44
CA ALA A 62 16.91 6.89 -2.97
C ALA A 62 16.76 7.99 -1.91
N ASP A 63 16.34 7.65 -0.69
CA ASP A 63 16.19 8.59 0.44
C ASP A 63 17.53 9.25 0.80
N ALA A 64 18.65 8.55 0.68
CA ALA A 64 19.98 9.13 0.90
C ALA A 64 20.35 10.20 -0.15
N GLY A 65 19.75 10.14 -1.35
CA GLY A 65 19.92 11.11 -2.42
C GLY A 65 18.89 12.25 -2.41
N ASP A 66 17.70 12.01 -1.86
CA ASP A 66 16.58 12.97 -1.84
C ASP A 66 16.41 13.65 -0.47
N CYS A 67 16.62 14.97 -0.40
CA CYS A 67 16.37 15.77 0.80
C CYS A 67 14.87 16.03 1.09
N GLY A 68 13.94 15.38 0.38
CA GLY A 68 12.57 15.87 0.19
C GLY A 68 11.48 15.24 1.06
N VAL A 69 11.52 13.93 1.33
CA VAL A 69 10.39 13.22 1.96
C VAL A 69 10.92 12.30 3.05
N ARG A 70 10.54 12.55 4.30
CA ARG A 70 10.90 11.68 5.44
C ARG A 70 9.74 10.75 5.74
N ARG A 71 10.06 9.52 6.15
CA ARG A 71 9.08 8.58 6.71
C ARG A 71 8.35 9.26 7.87
N VAL A 72 7.02 9.23 7.84
CA VAL A 72 6.20 9.74 8.95
C VAL A 72 6.46 8.85 10.17
N GLU A 73 6.92 9.46 11.26
CA GLU A 73 7.04 8.75 12.54
C GLU A 73 5.65 8.32 12.99
N ILE A 74 5.45 7.02 13.22
CA ILE A 74 4.22 6.50 13.80
C ILE A 74 4.41 6.49 15.32
N PRO A 75 3.54 7.18 16.09
CA PRO A 75 3.56 7.11 17.54
C PRO A 75 3.47 5.65 18.01
N ALA A 76 4.30 5.30 18.99
CA ALA A 76 4.15 4.04 19.70
C ALA A 76 3.02 4.22 20.73
N ASP A 77 1.78 3.94 20.31
CA ASP A 77 0.68 3.71 21.26
C ASP A 77 0.85 2.30 21.89
#